data_AF-A0A9C8LUW3-F1
#
_entry.id   AF-A0A9C8LUW3-F1
#
_cell.length_a   1.000
_cell.length_b   1.000
_cell.length_c   1.000
_cell.angle_alpha   90.00
_cell.angle_beta   90.00
_cell.angle_gamma   90.00
#
_symmetry.space_group_name_H-M   'P 1'
#
loop_
_entity.id
_entity.type
_entity.pdbx_description
1 polymer ?
#
loop_
_entity_poly.entity_id
_entity_poly.type
_entity_poly.pdbx_seq_one_letter_code
_entity_poly.pdbx_strand_id
1 'polypeptide(L)'
;MTPLKRFFVCCLIFFFTASFLFAEEEAQERQKGKSPLTALALGIAVPGGGDFYASKPLKGALFLALGGFFGYQAYRHWKESEDYYGLYEKSSSERDYARYEESYDKAQSYFYYYLINLAVSVLDGFVEASLSDWAVENVHIEQIPAEDGRMALTLKKEF
;
A
#
# COMPACT_ATOMS: atom_id res chain seq x y z
N MET A 1 -27.66 -12.21 24.61
CA MET A 1 -26.93 -11.62 23.48
C MET A 1 -27.86 -11.57 22.27
N THR A 2 -28.07 -10.40 21.68
CA THR A 2 -28.91 -10.22 20.49
C THR A 2 -28.28 -10.92 19.28
N PRO A 3 -29.08 -11.36 18.28
CA PRO A 3 -28.57 -12.02 17.07
C PRO A 3 -27.54 -11.15 16.33
N LEU A 4 -27.70 -9.81 16.38
CA LEU A 4 -26.75 -8.85 15.83
C LEU A 4 -25.38 -8.90 16.50
N LYS A 5 -25.32 -9.06 17.83
CA LYS A 5 -24.04 -9.22 18.56
C LYS A 5 -23.35 -10.53 18.22
N ARG A 6 -24.10 -11.61 17.98
CA ARG A 6 -23.53 -12.91 17.59
C ARG A 6 -22.95 -12.87 16.18
N PHE A 7 -23.63 -12.23 15.25
CA PHE A 7 -23.13 -12.01 13.90
C PHE A 7 -21.82 -11.21 13.89
N PHE A 8 -21.76 -10.11 14.64
CA PHE A 8 -20.57 -9.27 14.74
C PHE A 8 -19.36 -10.02 15.32
N VAL A 9 -19.58 -10.84 16.35
CA VAL A 9 -18.53 -11.68 16.96
C VAL A 9 -18.05 -12.76 15.98
N CYS A 10 -18.94 -13.40 15.22
CA CYS A 10 -18.55 -14.36 14.20
C CYS A 10 -17.73 -13.72 13.07
N CYS A 11 -18.09 -12.51 12.62
CA CYS A 11 -17.29 -11.77 11.65
C CYS A 11 -15.90 -11.44 12.20
N LEU A 12 -15.80 -11.00 13.46
CA LEU A 12 -14.52 -10.71 14.11
C LEU A 12 -13.63 -11.95 14.21
N ILE A 13 -14.21 -13.09 14.59
CA ILE A 13 -13.50 -14.37 14.65
C ILE A 13 -13.05 -14.80 13.25
N PHE A 14 -13.92 -14.68 12.24
CA PHE A 14 -13.58 -15.00 10.85
C PHE A 14 -12.41 -14.14 10.33
N PHE A 15 -12.45 -12.82 10.56
CA PHE A 15 -11.36 -11.91 10.22
C PHE A 15 -10.06 -12.28 10.95
N PHE A 16 -10.15 -12.63 12.22
CA PHE A 16 -8.99 -13.03 13.02
C PHE A 16 -8.38 -14.36 12.53
N THR A 17 -9.21 -15.36 12.23
CA THR A 17 -8.74 -16.65 11.71
C THR A 17 -8.22 -16.57 10.27
N ALA A 18 -8.83 -15.73 9.43
CA ALA A 18 -8.35 -15.51 8.06
C ALA A 18 -6.96 -14.87 8.06
N SER A 19 -6.67 -14.00 9.04
CA SER A 19 -5.38 -13.31 9.17
C SER A 19 -4.21 -14.29 9.38
N PHE A 20 -4.42 -15.40 10.09
CA PHE A 20 -3.39 -16.45 10.26
C PHE A 20 -3.13 -17.24 8.98
N LEU A 21 -4.16 -17.47 8.18
CA LEU A 21 -4.08 -18.20 6.91
C LEU A 21 -3.29 -17.41 5.85
N PHE A 22 -3.49 -16.09 5.79
CA PHE A 22 -2.71 -15.22 4.92
C PHE A 22 -1.25 -15.08 5.36
N ALA A 23 -0.95 -15.14 6.67
CA ALA A 23 0.42 -14.99 7.17
C ALA A 23 1.36 -16.13 6.72
N GLU A 24 0.84 -17.35 6.59
CA GLU A 24 1.61 -18.53 6.18
C GLU A 24 1.93 -18.49 4.66
N GLU A 25 0.98 -18.03 3.85
CA GLU A 25 1.14 -17.84 2.40
C GLU A 25 2.11 -16.68 2.08
N GLU A 26 2.06 -15.58 2.86
CA GLU A 26 3.03 -14.48 2.76
C GLU A 26 4.47 -14.96 3.00
N ALA A 27 4.70 -15.83 3.99
CA ALA A 27 6.04 -16.31 4.32
C ALA A 27 6.67 -17.12 3.17
N GLN A 28 5.85 -17.93 2.48
CA GLN A 28 6.31 -18.76 1.37
C GLN A 28 6.57 -17.95 0.10
N GLU A 29 5.74 -16.95 -0.22
CA GLU A 29 5.98 -16.08 -1.39
C GLU A 29 7.16 -15.12 -1.22
N ARG A 30 7.49 -14.70 0.01
CA ARG A 30 8.63 -13.80 0.29
C ARG A 30 9.98 -14.39 -0.11
N GLN A 31 10.09 -15.71 -0.24
CA GLN A 31 11.32 -16.39 -0.66
C GLN A 31 11.58 -16.32 -2.18
N LYS A 32 10.63 -15.82 -2.98
CA LYS A 32 10.80 -15.69 -4.42
C LYS A 32 11.22 -14.27 -4.79
N GLY A 33 12.32 -14.14 -5.52
CA GLY A 33 12.79 -12.84 -6.00
C GLY A 33 11.72 -12.08 -6.79
N LYS A 34 11.48 -10.84 -6.39
CA LYS A 34 10.47 -9.94 -6.94
C LYS A 34 11.16 -8.87 -7.77
N SER A 35 10.57 -8.52 -8.91
CA SER A 35 11.10 -7.46 -9.79
C SER A 35 10.73 -6.07 -9.24
N PRO A 36 11.71 -5.20 -8.92
CA PRO A 36 11.42 -3.85 -8.43
C PRO A 36 10.70 -2.99 -9.48
N LEU A 37 11.02 -3.17 -10.76
CA LEU A 37 10.36 -2.46 -11.85
C LEU A 37 8.90 -2.85 -12.00
N THR A 38 8.56 -4.12 -11.73
CA THR A 38 7.18 -4.59 -11.73
C THR A 38 6.41 -4.01 -10.55
N ALA A 39 7.03 -3.99 -9.35
CA ALA A 39 6.44 -3.36 -8.17
C ALA A 39 6.18 -1.86 -8.39
N LEU A 40 7.13 -1.16 -9.03
CA LEU A 40 6.99 0.25 -9.40
C LEU A 40 5.82 0.46 -10.35
N ALA A 41 5.73 -0.32 -11.43
CA ALA A 41 4.67 -0.21 -12.43
C ALA A 41 3.28 -0.43 -11.81
N LEU A 42 3.14 -1.45 -10.95
CA LEU A 42 1.90 -1.73 -10.24
C LEU A 42 1.55 -0.65 -9.22
N GLY A 43 2.54 -0.14 -8.48
CA GLY A 43 2.33 0.94 -7.52
C GLY A 43 1.90 2.25 -8.18
N ILE A 44 2.43 2.59 -9.36
CA ILE A 44 2.06 3.81 -10.09
C ILE A 44 0.61 3.72 -10.57
N ALA A 45 0.18 2.52 -11.00
CA ALA A 45 -1.19 2.31 -11.46
C ALA A 45 -2.21 2.48 -10.33
N VAL A 46 -1.91 1.97 -9.14
CA VAL A 46 -2.80 2.03 -7.97
C VAL A 46 -2.00 2.09 -6.67
N PRO A 47 -2.38 2.94 -5.70
CA PRO A 47 -1.81 2.93 -4.35
C PRO A 47 -1.89 1.53 -3.73
N GLY A 48 -0.77 1.03 -3.22
CA GLY A 48 -0.64 -0.30 -2.64
C GLY A 48 -0.28 -1.41 -3.63
N GLY A 49 -0.28 -1.13 -4.95
CA GLY A 49 -0.04 -2.15 -5.97
C GLY A 49 1.33 -2.85 -5.87
N GLY A 50 2.37 -2.10 -5.50
CA GLY A 50 3.70 -2.66 -5.25
C GLY A 50 3.73 -3.58 -4.03
N ASP A 51 3.03 -3.22 -2.95
CA ASP A 51 2.94 -4.03 -1.73
C ASP A 51 2.18 -5.34 -1.94
N PHE A 52 1.11 -5.33 -2.74
CA PHE A 52 0.43 -6.56 -3.13
C PHE A 52 1.36 -7.51 -3.89
N TYR A 53 2.18 -6.96 -4.80
CA TYR A 53 3.17 -7.75 -5.54
C TYR A 53 4.30 -8.29 -4.65
N ALA A 54 4.73 -7.49 -3.68
CA ALA A 54 5.73 -7.85 -2.67
C ALA A 54 5.17 -8.72 -1.53
N SER A 55 4.00 -9.33 -1.73
CA SER A 55 3.38 -10.28 -0.78
C SER A 55 3.14 -9.66 0.60
N LYS A 56 2.71 -8.39 0.61
CA LYS A 56 2.25 -7.63 1.79
C LYS A 56 0.82 -7.10 1.61
N PRO A 57 -0.19 -7.98 1.44
CA PRO A 57 -1.56 -7.61 1.15
C PRO A 57 -2.18 -6.67 2.19
N LEU A 58 -1.86 -6.80 3.49
CA LEU A 58 -2.43 -5.90 4.51
C LEU A 58 -1.95 -4.46 4.32
N LYS A 59 -0.68 -4.28 3.97
CA LYS A 59 -0.08 -2.97 3.71
C LYS A 59 -0.61 -2.37 2.40
N GLY A 60 -0.68 -3.20 1.35
CA GLY A 60 -1.31 -2.82 0.08
C GLY A 60 -2.76 -2.38 0.26
N ALA A 61 -3.55 -3.13 1.05
CA ALA A 61 -4.94 -2.79 1.34
C ALA A 61 -5.07 -1.46 2.10
N LEU A 62 -4.16 -1.16 3.02
CA LEU A 62 -4.14 0.11 3.75
C LEU A 62 -3.90 1.30 2.81
N PHE A 63 -2.87 1.22 1.95
CA PHE A 63 -2.58 2.28 0.98
C PHE A 63 -3.68 2.45 -0.05
N LEU A 64 -4.28 1.34 -0.50
CA LEU A 64 -5.42 1.36 -1.41
C LEU A 64 -6.64 2.03 -0.77
N ALA A 65 -6.95 1.73 0.50
CA ALA A 65 -8.07 2.34 1.22
C ALA A 65 -7.86 3.84 1.42
N LEU A 66 -6.65 4.26 1.84
CA LEU A 66 -6.30 5.68 1.99
C LEU A 66 -6.34 6.41 0.65
N GLY A 67 -5.77 5.80 -0.40
CA GLY A 67 -5.80 6.33 -1.75
C GLY A 67 -7.22 6.47 -2.29
N GLY A 68 -8.07 5.46 -2.11
CA GLY A 68 -9.47 5.50 -2.47
C GLY A 68 -10.24 6.60 -1.73
N PHE A 69 -10.00 6.76 -0.42
CA PHE A 69 -10.61 7.81 0.37
C PHE A 69 -10.21 9.22 -0.11
N PHE A 70 -8.91 9.48 -0.28
CA PHE A 70 -8.44 10.79 -0.75
C PHE A 70 -8.87 11.08 -2.18
N GLY A 71 -8.79 10.10 -3.08
CA GLY A 71 -9.25 10.23 -4.46
C GLY A 71 -10.75 10.52 -4.55
N TYR A 72 -11.57 9.83 -3.76
CA TYR A 72 -13.00 10.09 -3.67
C TYR A 72 -13.30 11.50 -3.14
N GLN A 73 -12.62 11.94 -2.09
CA GLN A 73 -12.81 13.28 -1.52
C GLN A 73 -12.38 14.39 -2.47
N ALA A 74 -11.26 14.20 -3.17
CA ALA A 74 -10.79 15.11 -4.21
C ALA A 74 -11.84 15.24 -5.34
N TYR A 75 -12.34 14.11 -5.83
CA TYR A 75 -13.37 14.09 -6.88
C TYR A 75 -14.68 14.75 -6.43
N ARG A 76 -15.16 14.44 -5.23
CA ARG A 76 -16.40 15.03 -4.68
C ARG A 76 -16.30 16.55 -4.59
N HIS A 77 -15.21 17.06 -4.00
CA HIS A 77 -15.02 18.50 -3.85
C HIS A 77 -14.73 19.22 -5.17
N TRP A 78 -14.09 18.54 -6.13
CA TRP A 78 -13.93 19.08 -7.47
C TRP A 78 -15.29 19.26 -8.15
N LYS A 79 -16.18 18.26 -8.06
CA LYS A 79 -17.55 18.38 -8.58
C LYS A 79 -18.35 19.49 -7.89
N GLU A 80 -18.26 19.60 -6.57
CA GLU A 80 -18.88 20.71 -5.81
C GLU A 80 -18.36 22.06 -6.29
N SER A 81 -17.05 22.18 -6.59
CA SER A 81 -16.47 23.40 -7.14
C SER A 81 -17.07 23.75 -8.51
N GLU A 82 -17.23 22.77 -9.42
CA GLU A 82 -17.87 23.00 -10.72
C GLU A 82 -19.33 23.46 -10.57
N ASP A 83 -20.08 22.84 -9.65
CA ASP A 83 -21.47 23.20 -9.37
C ASP A 83 -21.58 24.66 -8.85
N TYR A 84 -20.73 25.06 -7.90
CA TYR A 84 -20.72 26.42 -7.37
C TYR A 84 -20.25 27.46 -8.40
N TYR A 85 -19.29 27.10 -9.24
CA TYR A 85 -18.86 27.97 -10.33
C TYR A 85 -19.99 28.21 -11.34
N GLY A 86 -20.74 27.16 -11.70
CA GLY A 86 -21.90 27.29 -12.57
C GLY A 86 -23.07 28.08 -11.96
N LEU A 87 -23.17 28.14 -10.63
CA LEU A 87 -24.10 29.04 -9.93
C LEU A 87 -23.61 30.48 -9.98
N TYR A 88 -22.32 30.71 -9.72
CA TYR A 88 -21.68 32.02 -9.80
C TYR A 88 -21.84 32.65 -11.20
N GLU A 89 -21.66 31.88 -12.28
CA GLU A 89 -21.86 32.38 -13.65
C GLU A 89 -23.28 32.89 -13.90
N LYS A 90 -24.28 32.32 -13.21
CA LYS A 90 -25.70 32.72 -13.36
C LYS A 90 -26.09 33.86 -12.42
N SER A 91 -25.57 33.87 -11.21
CA SER A 91 -25.98 34.78 -10.14
C SER A 91 -25.06 36.00 -10.01
N SER A 92 -23.81 35.90 -10.47
CA SER A 92 -22.71 36.83 -10.16
C SER A 92 -22.58 37.13 -8.65
N SER A 93 -22.98 36.18 -7.81
CA SER A 93 -23.01 36.32 -6.36
C SER A 93 -21.62 36.02 -5.78
N GLU A 94 -21.06 36.95 -5.02
CA GLU A 94 -19.80 36.76 -4.29
C GLU A 94 -19.85 35.52 -3.35
N ARG A 95 -21.03 35.21 -2.81
CA ARG A 95 -21.22 34.03 -1.96
C ARG A 95 -21.00 32.73 -2.72
N ASP A 96 -21.43 32.66 -3.97
CA ASP A 96 -21.29 31.44 -4.78
C ASP A 96 -19.82 31.26 -5.20
N TYR A 97 -19.13 32.37 -5.48
CA TYR A 97 -17.69 32.37 -5.74
C TYR A 97 -16.87 31.89 -4.52
N ALA A 98 -17.17 32.39 -3.32
CA ALA A 98 -16.49 31.96 -2.10
C ALA A 98 -16.65 30.44 -1.82
N ARG A 99 -17.83 29.87 -2.14
CA ARG A 99 -18.07 28.42 -2.02
C ARG A 99 -17.32 27.60 -3.06
N TYR A 100 -17.20 28.13 -4.28
CA TYR A 100 -16.35 27.55 -5.31
C TYR A 100 -14.90 27.47 -4.83
N GLU A 101 -14.34 28.60 -4.36
CA GLU A 101 -12.96 28.69 -3.88
C GLU A 101 -12.71 27.69 -2.75
N GLU A 102 -13.58 27.65 -1.74
CA GLU A 102 -13.47 26.70 -0.62
C GLU A 102 -13.50 25.23 -1.09
N SER A 103 -14.38 24.91 -2.05
CA SER A 103 -14.50 23.53 -2.57
C SER A 103 -13.29 23.16 -3.44
N TYR A 104 -12.79 24.11 -4.22
CA TYR A 104 -11.61 23.94 -5.05
C TYR A 104 -10.35 23.72 -4.20
N ASP A 105 -10.15 24.50 -3.15
CA ASP A 105 -9.02 24.35 -2.22
C ASP A 105 -9.05 22.99 -1.50
N LYS A 106 -10.24 22.53 -1.10
CA LYS A 106 -10.42 21.18 -0.54
C LYS A 106 -10.08 20.10 -1.56
N ALA A 107 -10.55 20.24 -2.80
CA ALA A 107 -10.26 19.30 -3.87
C ALA A 107 -8.75 19.18 -4.11
N GLN A 108 -8.05 20.30 -4.20
CA GLN A 108 -6.59 20.33 -4.34
C GLN A 108 -5.89 19.68 -3.14
N SER A 109 -6.29 20.02 -1.92
CA SER A 109 -5.69 19.46 -0.69
C SER A 109 -5.80 17.93 -0.66
N TYR A 110 -6.99 17.39 -0.93
CA TYR A 110 -7.20 15.94 -1.00
C TYR A 110 -6.46 15.29 -2.18
N PHE A 111 -6.34 15.98 -3.31
CA PHE A 111 -5.55 15.49 -4.44
C PHE A 111 -4.06 15.41 -4.07
N TYR A 112 -3.51 16.39 -3.35
CA TYR A 112 -2.14 16.31 -2.84
C TYR A 112 -1.97 15.16 -1.84
N TYR A 113 -2.92 14.95 -0.93
CA TYR A 113 -2.88 13.78 -0.04
C TYR A 113 -2.91 12.46 -0.80
N TYR A 114 -3.71 12.36 -1.86
CA TYR A 114 -3.71 11.22 -2.76
C TYR A 114 -2.33 11.01 -3.42
N LEU A 115 -1.72 12.07 -3.97
CA LEU A 115 -0.41 11.99 -4.61
C LEU A 115 0.70 11.59 -3.64
N ILE A 116 0.69 12.15 -2.43
CA ILE A 116 1.65 11.77 -1.37
C ILE A 116 1.46 10.29 -1.00
N ASN A 117 0.22 9.85 -0.78
CA ASN A 117 -0.09 8.46 -0.47
C ASN A 117 0.37 7.51 -1.60
N LEU A 118 0.12 7.88 -2.86
CA LEU A 118 0.59 7.15 -4.03
C LEU A 118 2.13 7.06 -4.05
N ALA A 119 2.82 8.19 -3.90
CA ALA A 119 4.27 8.24 -3.93
C ALA A 119 4.92 7.42 -2.81
N VAL A 120 4.42 7.54 -1.57
CA VAL A 120 4.92 6.75 -0.43
C VAL A 120 4.71 5.26 -0.69
N SER A 121 3.51 4.87 -1.14
CA SER A 121 3.22 3.46 -1.41
C SER A 121 4.06 2.88 -2.54
N VAL A 122 4.29 3.64 -3.61
CA VAL A 122 5.14 3.24 -4.75
C VAL A 122 6.57 3.00 -4.28
N LEU A 123 7.15 3.97 -3.55
CA LEU A 123 8.52 3.89 -3.06
C LEU A 123 8.69 2.72 -2.10
N ASP A 124 7.72 2.53 -1.21
CA ASP A 124 7.75 1.46 -0.23
C ASP A 124 7.68 0.08 -0.90
N GLY A 125 6.73 -0.15 -1.81
CA GLY A 125 6.64 -1.39 -2.56
C GLY A 125 7.85 -1.66 -3.46
N PHE A 126 8.45 -0.61 -4.04
CA PHE A 126 9.71 -0.72 -4.79
C PHE A 126 10.86 -1.17 -3.90
N VAL A 127 11.03 -0.55 -2.73
CA VAL A 127 12.06 -0.93 -1.75
C VAL A 127 11.84 -2.37 -1.30
N GLU A 128 10.61 -2.76 -1.01
CA GLU A 128 10.30 -4.12 -0.58
C GLU A 128 10.67 -5.16 -1.63
N ALA A 129 10.28 -4.93 -2.89
CA ALA A 129 10.66 -5.81 -3.99
C ALA A 129 12.18 -5.82 -4.22
N SER A 130 12.88 -4.69 -4.04
CA SER A 130 14.34 -4.64 -4.17
C SER A 130 15.08 -5.43 -3.08
N LEU A 131 14.46 -5.60 -1.92
CA LEU A 131 15.02 -6.31 -0.78
C LEU A 131 14.55 -7.76 -0.68
N SER A 132 13.69 -8.24 -1.59
CA SER A 132 13.16 -9.62 -1.53
C SER A 132 14.26 -10.68 -1.63
N ASP A 133 15.34 -10.40 -2.38
CA ASP A 133 16.49 -11.31 -2.57
C ASP A 133 17.56 -11.21 -1.46
N TRP A 134 17.32 -10.40 -0.43
CA TRP A 134 18.24 -10.21 0.70
C TRP A 134 17.92 -11.09 1.91
N ALA A 135 17.03 -12.07 1.78
CA ALA A 135 16.74 -13.02 2.84
C ALA A 135 18.00 -13.81 3.26
N VAL A 136 18.35 -13.72 4.55
CA VAL A 136 19.53 -14.34 5.18
C VAL A 136 19.45 -15.87 5.19
N GLU A 137 18.27 -16.43 4.93
CA GLU A 137 18.03 -17.87 4.84
C GLU A 137 18.78 -18.56 3.68
N ASN A 138 19.23 -17.80 2.67
CA ASN A 138 20.04 -18.30 1.56
C ASN A 138 21.56 -18.29 1.85
N VAL A 139 21.94 -18.07 3.12
CA VAL A 139 23.34 -18.12 3.56
C VAL A 139 23.59 -19.44 4.27
N HIS A 140 24.11 -20.42 3.52
CA HIS A 140 24.56 -21.66 4.11
C HIS A 140 25.94 -21.47 4.74
N ILE A 141 26.08 -21.90 6.00
CA ILE A 141 27.38 -21.96 6.67
C ILE A 141 28.00 -23.30 6.29
N GLU A 142 28.86 -23.30 5.27
CA GLU A 142 29.66 -24.47 4.94
C GLU A 142 30.88 -24.51 5.86
N GLN A 143 31.02 -25.60 6.62
CA GLN A 143 32.20 -25.90 7.41
C GLN A 143 33.19 -26.65 6.53
N ILE A 144 34.28 -25.97 6.13
CA ILE A 144 35.33 -26.61 5.33
C ILE A 144 36.54 -26.83 6.24
N PRO A 145 37.07 -28.07 6.34
CA PRO A 145 38.32 -28.32 7.05
C PRO A 145 39.45 -27.63 6.30
N ALA A 146 40.13 -26.69 6.96
CA ALA A 146 41.31 -26.03 6.42
C ALA A 146 42.53 -26.96 6.51
N GLU A 147 43.47 -26.78 5.60
CA GLU A 147 44.69 -27.59 5.46
C GLU A 147 45.56 -27.66 6.74
N ASP A 148 45.37 -26.69 7.65
CA ASP A 148 46.06 -26.56 8.93
C ASP A 148 45.33 -27.25 10.11
N GLY A 149 44.24 -27.99 9.85
CA GLY A 149 43.45 -28.68 10.85
C GLY A 149 42.43 -27.79 11.59
N ARG A 150 42.26 -26.53 11.17
CA ARG A 150 41.23 -25.63 11.71
C ARG A 150 39.93 -25.76 10.90
N MET A 151 38.80 -25.43 11.52
CA MET A 151 37.52 -25.35 10.82
C MET A 151 37.36 -23.92 10.28
N ALA A 152 37.32 -23.76 8.97
CA ALA A 152 36.99 -22.49 8.34
C ALA A 152 35.47 -22.42 8.14
N LEU A 153 34.86 -21.33 8.63
CA LEU A 153 33.46 -21.01 8.37
C LEU A 153 33.42 -20.13 7.13
N THR A 154 32.89 -20.66 6.05
CA THR A 154 32.76 -19.93 4.78
C THR A 154 31.29 -19.62 4.54
N LEU A 155 30.99 -18.34 4.30
CA LEU A 155 29.65 -17.88 3.95
C LEU A 155 29.50 -18.03 2.44
N LYS A 156 28.64 -18.96 2.02
CA LYS A 156 28.30 -19.14 0.61
C LYS A 156 26.87 -18.66 0.40
N LYS A 157 26.72 -17.63 -0.43
CA LYS A 157 25.42 -17.15 -0.92
C LYS A 157 25.19 -17.77 -2.29
N GLU A 158 24.17 -18.61 -2.43
CA GLU A 158 23.72 -19.04 -3.75
C GLU A 158 22.94 -17.88 -4.39
N PHE A 159 23.36 -17.48 -5.59
CA PHE A 159 22.73 -16.44 -6.40
C PHE A 159 21.77 -17.07 -7.40
#